data_AF-A0A3D3UW96-F1
#
_entry.id   AF-A0A3D3UW96-F1
#
_cell.length_a   1.000
_cell.length_b   1.000
_cell.length_c   1.000
_cell.angle_alpha   90.00
_cell.angle_beta   90.00
_cell.angle_gamma   90.00
#
_symmetry.space_group_name_H-M   'P 1'
#
loop_
_entity.id
_entity.type
_entity.pdbx_description
1 polymer ?
#
loop_
_entity_poly.entity_id
_entity_poly.type
_entity_poly.pdbx_seq_one_letter_code
_entity_poly.pdbx_strand_id
1 'polypeptide(L)'
;LWVKLGGAWGNLIATYGLSQTFTIYGILFGALVSIGGIWMVYPPEGWKPAGWTPPPPKAGQVAEGTNYVAGQMLKTPQFFMIFITFVFSAGAGLMTIGLMKLFPKEALQAAGYTPAQASAIAGTAMAVFFSLANGFGRIAWGTMSDKLGRKLSVIIMCATQGIFVIAFSKMAGTPGLL
;
A
#
# COMPACT_ATOMS: atom_id res chain seq x y z
N LEU A 1 -7.04 -8.79 -5.99
CA LEU A 1 -8.39 -8.82 -6.60
C LEU A 1 -8.36 -9.05 -8.12
N TRP A 2 -7.78 -8.15 -8.92
CA TRP A 2 -7.79 -8.21 -10.40
C TRP A 2 -7.13 -9.47 -11.00
N VAL A 3 -6.05 -10.00 -10.40
CA VAL A 3 -5.43 -11.27 -10.84
C VAL A 3 -6.37 -12.47 -10.68
N LYS A 4 -7.20 -12.48 -9.62
CA LYS A 4 -8.21 -13.53 -9.41
C LYS A 4 -9.39 -13.37 -10.36
N LEU A 5 -9.82 -12.12 -10.61
CA LEU A 5 -10.80 -11.79 -11.64
C LEU A 5 -10.36 -12.23 -13.04
N GLY A 6 -9.07 -12.05 -13.40
CA GLY A 6 -8.53 -12.53 -14.66
C GLY A 6 -8.39 -14.06 -14.74
N GLY A 7 -8.10 -14.71 -13.61
CA GLY A 7 -7.94 -16.16 -13.52
C GLY A 7 -9.19 -16.86 -13.02
N ALA A 8 -9.08 -17.42 -11.82
CA ALA A 8 -10.05 -18.37 -11.27
C ALA A 8 -11.50 -17.86 -11.10
N TRP A 9 -11.75 -16.55 -11.11
CA TRP A 9 -13.09 -15.99 -10.90
C TRP A 9 -13.79 -15.57 -12.19
N GLY A 10 -13.06 -14.98 -13.13
CA GLY A 10 -13.62 -14.50 -14.40
C GLY A 10 -13.20 -15.31 -15.63
N ASN A 11 -12.39 -16.35 -15.46
CA ASN A 11 -11.91 -17.27 -16.51
C ASN A 11 -11.28 -16.60 -17.75
N LEU A 12 -10.94 -15.31 -17.70
CA LEU A 12 -10.39 -14.56 -18.83
C LEU A 12 -9.12 -15.21 -19.39
N ILE A 13 -8.19 -15.64 -18.52
CA ILE A 13 -6.96 -16.30 -18.94
C ILE A 13 -7.25 -17.66 -19.60
N ALA A 14 -8.24 -18.41 -19.11
CA ALA A 14 -8.60 -19.71 -19.66
C ALA A 14 -9.28 -19.58 -21.03
N THR A 15 -10.07 -18.52 -21.23
CA THR A 15 -10.84 -18.30 -22.46
C THR A 15 -10.06 -17.55 -23.55
N TYR A 16 -9.33 -16.50 -23.19
CA TYR A 16 -8.68 -15.59 -24.14
C TYR A 16 -7.15 -15.72 -24.14
N GLY A 17 -6.58 -16.47 -23.21
CA GLY A 17 -5.13 -16.57 -23.05
C GLY A 17 -4.52 -15.39 -22.30
N LEU A 18 -3.24 -15.54 -21.94
CA LEU A 18 -2.52 -14.58 -21.12
C LEU A 18 -2.38 -13.22 -21.83
N SER A 19 -1.89 -13.23 -23.07
CA SER A 19 -1.58 -12.01 -23.84
C SER A 19 -2.80 -11.09 -23.96
N GLN A 20 -3.92 -11.62 -24.47
CA GLN A 20 -5.16 -10.87 -24.66
C GLN A 20 -5.74 -10.37 -23.34
N THR A 21 -5.67 -11.16 -22.26
CA THR A 21 -6.13 -10.71 -20.93
C THR A 21 -5.36 -9.48 -20.47
N PHE A 22 -4.03 -9.47 -20.64
CA PHE A 22 -3.21 -8.30 -20.30
C PHE A 22 -3.49 -7.11 -21.23
N THR A 23 -3.74 -7.33 -22.52
CA THR A 23 -4.15 -6.26 -23.44
C THR A 23 -5.48 -5.62 -23.01
N ILE A 24 -6.48 -6.42 -22.66
CA ILE A 24 -7.78 -5.94 -22.16
C ILE A 24 -7.57 -5.07 -20.91
N TYR A 25 -6.78 -5.54 -19.94
CA TYR A 25 -6.50 -4.76 -18.74
C TYR A 25 -5.70 -3.48 -19.03
N GLY A 26 -4.74 -3.52 -19.94
CA GLY A 26 -3.99 -2.34 -20.36
C GLY A 26 -4.90 -1.25 -20.95
N ILE A 27 -5.78 -1.63 -21.87
CA ILE A 27 -6.76 -0.70 -22.48
C ILE A 27 -7.71 -0.16 -21.41
N LEU A 28 -8.26 -1.03 -20.56
CA LEU A 28 -9.19 -0.64 -19.51
C LEU A 28 -8.56 0.36 -18.52
N PHE A 29 -7.37 0.05 -17.99
CA PHE A 29 -6.68 0.94 -17.06
C PHE A 29 -6.25 2.24 -17.73
N GLY A 30 -5.80 2.20 -18.99
CA GLY A 30 -5.50 3.39 -19.77
C GLY A 30 -6.72 4.31 -19.88
N ALA A 31 -7.86 3.76 -20.32
CA ALA A 31 -9.11 4.53 -20.45
C ALA A 31 -9.56 5.14 -19.11
N LEU A 32 -9.55 4.34 -18.03
CA LEU A 32 -9.95 4.80 -16.70
C LEU A 32 -9.04 5.91 -16.16
N VAL A 33 -7.72 5.78 -16.33
CA VAL A 33 -6.75 6.81 -15.91
C VAL A 33 -6.92 8.07 -16.74
N SER A 34 -7.10 7.95 -18.05
CA SER A 34 -7.35 9.10 -18.93
C SER A 34 -8.62 9.85 -18.55
N ILE A 35 -9.73 9.15 -18.30
CA ILE A 35 -11.00 9.75 -17.87
C ILE A 35 -10.83 10.43 -16.52
N GLY A 36 -10.20 9.76 -15.54
CA GLY A 36 -9.97 10.34 -14.21
C GLY A 36 -9.07 11.57 -14.24
N GLY A 37 -8.12 11.64 -15.18
CA GLY A 37 -7.22 12.77 -15.37
C GLY A 37 -7.91 14.03 -15.89
N ILE A 38 -9.07 13.92 -16.56
CA ILE A 38 -9.83 15.08 -17.08
C ILE A 38 -10.21 16.04 -15.95
N TRP A 39 -10.40 15.54 -14.72
CA TRP A 39 -10.79 16.34 -13.56
C TRP A 39 -9.61 16.78 -12.67
N MET A 40 -8.37 16.38 -12.99
CA MET A 40 -7.19 16.79 -12.23
C MET A 40 -6.65 18.12 -12.74
N VAL A 41 -7.23 19.22 -12.25
CA VAL A 41 -6.79 20.59 -12.55
C VAL A 41 -5.95 21.13 -11.39
N TYR A 42 -4.78 21.69 -11.69
CA TYR A 42 -3.98 22.37 -10.68
C TYR A 42 -4.74 23.60 -10.15
N PRO A 43 -4.82 23.79 -8.83
CA PRO A 43 -5.35 25.02 -8.29
C PRO A 43 -4.44 26.19 -8.73
N PRO A 44 -5.01 27.37 -9.04
CA PRO A 44 -4.20 28.54 -9.36
C PRO A 44 -3.34 28.95 -8.17
N GLU A 45 -2.22 29.61 -8.44
CA GLU A 45 -1.31 30.06 -7.39
C GLU A 45 -2.05 30.94 -6.38
N GLY A 46 -1.90 30.63 -5.09
CA GLY A 46 -2.56 31.37 -4.01
C GLY A 46 -4.05 31.04 -3.80
N TRP A 47 -4.59 30.04 -4.49
CA TRP A 47 -5.97 29.60 -4.27
C TRP A 47 -6.19 29.16 -2.82
N LYS A 48 -7.21 29.75 -2.18
CA LYS A 48 -7.71 29.36 -0.87
C LYS A 48 -9.20 29.03 -1.01
N PRO A 49 -9.70 27.94 -0.39
CA PRO A 49 -11.13 27.66 -0.39
C PRO A 49 -11.89 28.83 0.24
N ALA A 50 -13.04 29.21 -0.34
CA ALA A 50 -13.87 30.27 0.20
C ALA A 50 -14.27 29.96 1.66
N GLY A 51 -13.97 30.88 2.58
CA GLY A 51 -14.25 30.72 4.01
C GLY A 51 -13.23 29.89 4.80
N TRP A 52 -12.12 29.43 4.17
CA TRP A 52 -11.07 28.71 4.89
C TRP A 52 -10.07 29.67 5.54
N THR A 53 -10.05 29.68 6.87
CA THR A 53 -9.00 30.33 7.66
C THR A 53 -7.94 29.29 8.04
N PRO A 54 -6.64 29.57 7.84
CA PRO A 54 -5.60 28.62 8.20
C PRO A 54 -5.64 28.35 9.71
N PRO A 55 -5.62 27.08 10.14
CA PRO A 55 -5.56 26.76 11.56
C PRO A 55 -4.25 27.32 12.16
N PRO A 56 -4.29 27.79 13.42
CA PRO A 56 -3.09 28.30 14.08
C PRO A 56 -2.00 27.23 14.13
N PRO A 57 -0.71 27.60 13.97
CA PRO A 57 0.39 26.64 14.00
C PRO A 57 0.36 25.84 15.31
N LYS A 58 0.26 24.51 15.21
CA LYS A 58 0.36 23.65 16.41
C LYS A 58 1.81 23.65 16.90
N ALA A 59 2.01 23.67 18.22
CA ALA A 59 3.35 23.57 18.82
C ALA A 59 4.10 22.35 18.27
N GLY A 60 5.28 22.58 17.68
CA GLY A 60 6.09 21.52 17.03
C GLY A 60 5.81 21.29 15.54
N GLN A 61 4.87 22.02 14.92
CA GLN A 61 4.82 22.09 13.46
C GLN A 61 5.99 22.93 12.97
N VAL A 62 6.84 22.32 12.12
CA VAL A 62 7.75 23.06 11.25
C VAL A 62 6.86 24.03 10.48
N ALA A 63 7.10 25.33 10.61
CA ALA A 63 6.41 26.37 9.82
C ALA A 63 6.31 25.88 8.37
N GLU A 64 5.16 26.10 7.70
CA GLU A 64 4.96 25.75 6.28
C GLU A 64 6.23 26.09 5.51
N GLY A 65 7.06 25.05 5.32
CA GLY A 65 8.47 25.25 5.08
C GLY A 65 8.62 25.84 3.71
N THR A 66 9.46 26.86 3.60
CA THR A 66 9.90 27.44 2.33
C THR A 66 9.96 26.34 1.26
N ASN A 67 9.19 26.48 0.19
CA ASN A 67 9.16 25.49 -0.88
C ASN A 67 10.59 25.30 -1.42
N TYR A 68 11.20 24.15 -1.13
CA TYR A 68 12.54 23.85 -1.60
C TYR A 68 12.47 23.36 -3.04
N VAL A 69 13.33 23.90 -3.90
CA VAL A 69 13.60 23.29 -5.21
C VAL A 69 14.37 21.98 -4.97
N ALA A 70 14.20 20.99 -5.86
CA ALA A 70 14.79 19.65 -5.70
C ALA A 70 16.28 19.67 -5.31
N GLY A 71 17.09 20.53 -5.95
CA GLY A 71 18.52 20.67 -5.64
C GLY A 71 18.82 21.26 -4.25
N GLN A 72 17.91 22.06 -3.68
CA GLN A 72 18.03 22.55 -2.31
C GLN A 72 17.62 21.48 -1.29
N MET A 73 16.57 20.71 -1.59
CA MET A 73 16.12 19.60 -0.74
C MET A 73 17.23 18.56 -0.52
N LEU A 74 17.96 18.20 -1.58
CA LEU A 74 19.08 17.23 -1.52
C LEU A 74 20.26 17.70 -0.64
N LYS A 75 20.38 18.99 -0.34
CA LYS A 75 21.43 19.52 0.54
C LYS A 75 21.05 19.43 2.02
N THR A 76 19.81 19.08 2.34
CA THR A 76 19.33 19.01 3.72
C THR A 76 19.57 17.62 4.32
N PRO A 77 20.11 17.53 5.55
CA PRO A 77 20.26 16.23 6.21
C PRO A 77 18.91 15.56 6.51
N GLN A 78 17.84 16.35 6.69
CA GLN A 78 16.48 15.86 6.93
C GLN A 78 15.98 15.00 5.76
N PHE A 79 16.30 15.38 4.52
CA PHE A 79 15.95 14.58 3.34
C PHE A 79 16.52 13.17 3.45
N PHE A 80 17.81 13.03 3.77
CA PHE A 80 18.45 11.71 3.88
C PHE A 80 17.89 10.87 5.03
N MET A 81 17.54 11.49 6.16
CA MET A 81 16.89 10.77 7.27
C MET A 81 15.53 10.19 6.84
N ILE A 82 14.71 10.99 6.17
CA ILE A 82 13.39 10.56 5.67
C ILE A 82 13.57 9.51 4.57
N PHE A 83 14.50 9.73 3.64
CA PHE A 83 14.79 8.83 2.54
C PHE A 83 15.23 7.45 3.03
N ILE A 84 16.20 7.39 3.95
CA ILE A 84 16.66 6.14 4.56
C ILE A 84 15.50 5.44 5.28
N THR A 85 14.72 6.17 6.07
CA THR A 85 13.54 5.61 6.75
C THR A 85 12.56 5.02 5.74
N PHE A 86 12.29 5.72 4.65
CA PHE A 86 11.42 5.26 3.58
C PHE A 86 11.98 4.00 2.89
N VAL A 87 13.26 3.98 2.53
CA VAL A 87 13.90 2.84 1.86
C VAL A 87 13.79 1.58 2.71
N PHE A 88 14.12 1.64 4.01
CA PHE A 88 14.04 0.47 4.88
C PHE A 88 12.60 0.06 5.20
N SER A 89 11.73 1.02 5.50
CA SER A 89 10.32 0.75 5.82
C SER A 89 9.56 0.18 4.62
N ALA A 90 9.64 0.86 3.46
CA ALA A 90 8.97 0.42 2.24
C ALA A 90 9.61 -0.85 1.68
N GLY A 91 10.94 -0.98 1.75
CA GLY A 91 11.66 -2.18 1.33
C GLY A 91 11.22 -3.42 2.11
N ALA A 92 11.15 -3.33 3.44
CA ALA A 92 10.62 -4.40 4.28
C ALA A 92 9.16 -4.74 3.90
N GLY A 93 8.31 -3.73 3.70
CA GLY A 93 6.92 -3.95 3.27
C GLY A 93 6.79 -4.66 1.92
N LEU A 94 7.58 -4.24 0.92
CA LEU A 94 7.60 -4.86 -0.42
C LEU A 94 8.08 -6.32 -0.35
N MET A 95 9.08 -6.61 0.46
CA MET A 95 9.56 -7.98 0.67
C MET A 95 8.47 -8.86 1.31
N THR A 96 7.80 -8.37 2.36
CA THR A 96 6.69 -9.10 2.99
C THR A 96 5.55 -9.37 2.03
N ILE A 97 5.18 -8.39 1.19
CA ILE A 97 4.16 -8.56 0.14
C ILE A 97 4.54 -9.68 -0.83
N GLY A 98 5.81 -9.73 -1.27
CA GLY A 98 6.31 -10.75 -2.19
C GLY A 98 6.20 -12.17 -1.62
N LEU A 99 6.38 -12.33 -0.31
CA LEU A 99 6.32 -13.62 0.39
C LEU A 99 4.92 -14.00 0.90
N MET A 100 3.94 -13.09 0.82
CA MET A 100 2.62 -13.23 1.42
C MET A 100 1.82 -14.44 0.92
N LYS A 101 2.11 -14.96 -0.27
CA LYS A 101 1.48 -16.21 -0.76
C LYS A 101 2.32 -17.44 -0.47
N LEU A 102 3.64 -17.34 -0.61
CA LEU A 102 4.54 -18.48 -0.55
C LEU A 102 4.68 -19.00 0.88
N PHE A 103 4.93 -18.09 1.83
CA PHE A 103 5.18 -18.44 3.21
C PHE A 103 3.96 -19.08 3.91
N PRO A 104 2.74 -18.51 3.83
CA PRO A 104 1.54 -19.19 4.31
C PRO A 104 1.24 -20.52 3.64
N LYS A 105 1.50 -20.64 2.33
CA LYS A 105 1.29 -21.91 1.64
C LYS A 105 2.17 -23.01 2.23
N GLU A 106 3.45 -22.73 2.45
CA GLU A 106 4.39 -23.69 3.05
C GLU A 106 4.02 -23.99 4.50
N ALA A 107 3.68 -22.97 5.29
CA ALA A 107 3.24 -23.15 6.68
C ALA A 107 1.96 -23.99 6.80
N LEU A 108 0.98 -23.77 5.92
CA LEU A 108 -0.24 -24.58 5.85
C LEU A 108 0.04 -26.02 5.42
N GLN A 109 0.95 -26.24 4.47
CA GLN A 109 1.36 -27.60 4.09
C GLN A 109 2.03 -28.33 5.26
N ALA A 110 2.90 -27.65 6.01
CA ALA A 110 3.52 -28.19 7.23
C ALA A 110 2.48 -28.48 8.33
N ALA A 111 1.36 -27.75 8.35
CA ALA A 111 0.23 -27.98 9.25
C ALA A 111 -0.73 -29.10 8.76
N GLY A 112 -0.41 -29.80 7.67
CA GLY A 112 -1.17 -30.96 7.19
C GLY A 112 -2.19 -30.69 6.08
N TYR A 113 -2.23 -29.48 5.52
CA TYR A 113 -3.12 -29.15 4.39
C TYR A 113 -2.54 -29.66 3.07
N THR A 114 -3.42 -30.09 2.15
CA THR A 114 -2.98 -30.49 0.81
C THR A 114 -2.42 -29.28 0.03
N PRO A 115 -1.52 -29.50 -0.96
CA PRO A 115 -0.96 -28.42 -1.77
C PRO A 115 -2.02 -27.54 -2.45
N ALA A 116 -3.13 -28.14 -2.88
CA ALA A 116 -4.24 -27.43 -3.50
C ALA A 116 -4.97 -26.52 -2.49
N GLN A 117 -5.31 -27.05 -1.30
CA GLN A 117 -5.98 -26.29 -0.24
C GLN A 117 -5.11 -25.13 0.26
N ALA A 118 -3.83 -25.38 0.57
CA ALA A 118 -2.91 -24.36 1.03
C ALA A 118 -2.76 -23.21 0.01
N SER A 119 -2.63 -23.55 -1.28
CA SER A 119 -2.55 -22.57 -2.37
C SER A 119 -3.84 -21.74 -2.53
N ALA A 120 -5.01 -22.38 -2.37
CA ALA A 120 -6.29 -21.72 -2.46
C ALA A 120 -6.52 -20.74 -1.30
N ILE A 121 -6.22 -21.16 -0.05
CA ILE A 121 -6.35 -20.35 1.16
C ILE A 121 -5.41 -19.15 1.09
N ALA A 122 -4.10 -19.38 0.95
CA ALA A 122 -3.10 -18.31 0.89
C ALA A 122 -3.34 -17.36 -0.30
N GLY A 123 -3.72 -17.90 -1.45
CA GLY A 123 -4.03 -17.11 -2.64
C GLY A 123 -5.28 -16.25 -2.51
N THR A 124 -6.26 -16.67 -1.71
CA THR A 124 -7.48 -15.88 -1.44
C THR A 124 -7.20 -14.81 -0.39
N ALA A 125 -6.50 -15.15 0.69
CA ALA A 125 -6.08 -14.21 1.72
C ALA A 125 -5.27 -13.04 1.13
N MET A 126 -4.27 -13.34 0.29
CA MET A 126 -3.49 -12.34 -0.42
C MET A 126 -4.34 -11.51 -1.40
N ALA A 127 -5.25 -12.14 -2.15
CA ALA A 127 -5.98 -11.43 -3.21
C ALA A 127 -7.12 -10.55 -2.67
N VAL A 128 -7.70 -10.89 -1.53
CA VAL A 128 -8.90 -10.25 -0.98
C VAL A 128 -8.55 -9.49 0.28
N PHE A 129 -8.29 -10.18 1.39
CA PHE A 129 -8.09 -9.54 2.68
C PHE A 129 -6.88 -8.62 2.68
N PHE A 130 -5.75 -9.08 2.16
CA PHE A 130 -4.55 -8.24 2.09
C PHE A 130 -4.74 -7.01 1.18
N SER A 131 -5.39 -7.18 0.03
CA SER A 131 -5.66 -6.06 -0.90
C SER A 131 -6.62 -5.03 -0.30
N LEU A 132 -7.67 -5.48 0.38
CA LEU A 132 -8.63 -4.61 1.07
C LEU A 132 -7.98 -3.91 2.27
N ALA A 133 -7.23 -4.64 3.09
CA ALA A 133 -6.48 -4.09 4.21
C ALA A 133 -5.44 -3.05 3.76
N ASN A 134 -4.79 -3.25 2.61
CA ASN A 134 -3.88 -2.24 2.04
C ASN A 134 -4.63 -0.96 1.64
N GLY A 135 -5.80 -1.09 1.00
CA GLY A 135 -6.64 0.05 0.63
C GLY A 135 -7.15 0.82 1.84
N PHE A 136 -7.83 0.14 2.78
CA PHE A 136 -8.34 0.75 4.00
C PHE A 136 -7.23 1.28 4.91
N GLY A 137 -6.10 0.58 4.97
CA GLY A 137 -4.93 1.01 5.72
C GLY A 137 -4.43 2.39 5.28
N ARG A 138 -4.48 2.72 3.99
CA ARG A 138 -4.09 4.07 3.51
C ARG A 138 -4.99 5.16 4.07
N ILE A 139 -6.30 4.92 4.12
CA ILE A 139 -7.27 5.87 4.69
C ILE A 139 -7.04 6.01 6.20
N ALA A 140 -6.93 4.88 6.90
CA ALA A 140 -6.71 4.85 8.34
C ALA A 140 -5.40 5.56 8.74
N TRP A 141 -4.28 5.24 8.09
CA TRP A 141 -2.99 5.88 8.36
C TRP A 141 -2.95 7.34 7.93
N GLY A 142 -3.65 7.73 6.87
CA GLY A 142 -3.81 9.13 6.49
C GLY A 142 -4.50 9.93 7.60
N THR A 143 -5.69 9.46 8.02
CA THR A 143 -6.45 10.10 9.12
C THR A 143 -5.68 10.09 10.45
N MET A 144 -4.95 9.01 10.74
CA MET A 144 -4.15 8.92 11.97
C MET A 144 -2.93 9.85 11.93
N SER A 145 -2.31 10.02 10.77
CA SER A 145 -1.22 10.97 10.53
C SER A 145 -1.64 12.41 10.76
N ASP A 146 -2.85 12.77 10.32
CA ASP A 146 -3.40 14.12 10.50
C ASP A 146 -3.68 14.43 11.99
N LYS A 147 -4.00 13.40 12.79
CA LYS A 147 -4.30 13.54 14.23
C LYS A 147 -3.04 13.49 15.12
N LEU A 148 -2.18 12.51 14.90
CA LEU A 148 -0.99 12.24 15.75
C LEU A 148 0.25 13.05 15.33
N GLY A 149 0.24 13.60 14.12
CA GLY A 149 1.40 14.22 13.50
C GLY A 149 2.27 13.22 12.73
N ARG A 150 2.96 13.74 11.71
CA ARG A 150 3.68 12.93 10.70
C ARG A 150 4.80 12.08 11.31
N LYS A 151 5.64 12.67 12.18
CA LYS A 151 6.80 11.97 12.78
C LYS A 151 6.37 10.77 13.63
N LEU A 152 5.43 10.99 14.55
CA LEU A 152 4.95 9.93 15.45
C LEU A 152 4.25 8.82 14.64
N SER A 153 3.50 9.19 13.61
CA SER A 153 2.80 8.22 12.76
C SER A 153 3.74 7.30 12.00
N VAL A 154 4.85 7.83 11.46
CA VAL A 154 5.88 7.00 10.81
C VAL A 154 6.52 6.04 11.82
N ILE A 155 6.81 6.49 13.04
CA ILE A 155 7.39 5.62 14.09
C ILE A 155 6.43 4.49 14.46
N ILE A 156 5.15 4.81 14.71
CA ILE A 156 4.15 3.79 15.07
C ILE A 156 3.93 2.84 13.88
N MET A 157 3.91 3.33 12.65
CA MET A 157 3.77 2.50 11.45
C MET A 157 4.92 1.51 11.32
N CYS A 158 6.17 1.98 11.45
CA CYS A 158 7.34 1.10 11.39
C CYS A 158 7.36 0.09 12.54
N ALA A 159 7.02 0.51 13.76
CA ALA A 159 6.99 -0.37 14.93
C ALA A 159 5.93 -1.47 14.80
N THR A 160 4.70 -1.09 14.42
CA THR A 160 3.60 -2.04 14.19
C THR A 160 3.93 -2.99 13.05
N GLN A 161 4.48 -2.49 11.94
CA GLN A 161 4.97 -3.34 10.84
C GLN A 161 5.99 -4.37 11.33
N GLY A 162 6.98 -3.96 12.13
CA GLY A 162 7.97 -4.88 12.70
C GLY A 162 7.35 -5.98 13.57
N ILE A 163 6.41 -5.61 14.45
CA ILE A 163 5.68 -6.56 15.30
C ILE A 163 4.89 -7.56 14.44
N PHE A 164 4.16 -7.08 13.43
CA PHE A 164 3.36 -7.96 12.57
C PHE A 164 4.21 -8.91 11.74
N VAL A 165 5.37 -8.47 11.21
CA VAL A 165 6.28 -9.36 10.48
C VAL A 165 6.80 -10.49 11.37
N ILE A 166 7.15 -10.19 12.63
CA ILE A 166 7.58 -11.21 13.58
C ILE A 166 6.42 -12.15 13.94
N ALA A 167 5.24 -11.61 14.23
CA ALA A 167 4.04 -12.39 14.57
C ALA A 167 3.58 -13.29 13.41
N PHE A 168 3.76 -12.83 12.16
CA PHE A 168 3.35 -13.55 10.96
C PHE A 168 3.98 -14.94 10.85
N SER A 169 5.22 -15.11 11.33
CA SER A 169 5.88 -16.42 11.38
C SER A 169 5.08 -17.49 12.14
N LYS A 170 4.33 -17.08 13.17
CA LYS A 170 3.47 -17.96 13.97
C LYS A 170 2.04 -18.05 13.43
N MET A 171 1.53 -16.97 12.84
CA MET A 171 0.16 -16.89 12.33
C MET A 171 -0.02 -17.64 11.00
N ALA A 172 1.03 -17.72 10.18
CA ALA A 172 0.94 -18.18 8.80
C ALA A 172 0.43 -19.63 8.62
N GLY A 173 0.57 -20.48 9.65
CA GLY A 173 0.08 -21.86 9.63
C GLY A 173 -1.40 -22.03 10.00
N THR A 174 -2.10 -20.95 10.38
CA THR A 174 -3.50 -20.99 10.79
C THR A 174 -4.39 -20.29 9.76
N PRO A 175 -5.30 -20.98 9.05
CA PRO A 175 -6.11 -20.38 8.00
C PRO A 175 -6.93 -19.15 8.42
N GLY A 176 -7.43 -19.13 9.67
CA GLY A 176 -8.24 -18.02 10.18
C GLY A 176 -7.43 -16.78 10.59
N LEU A 177 -6.10 -16.86 10.60
CA LEU A 177 -5.20 -15.76 10.94
C LEU A 177 -4.48 -15.18 9.72
N LEU A 178 -4.84 -15.65 8.51
CA LEU A 178 -4.35 -15.17 7.21
C LEU A 178 -5.32 -14.16 6.58
#